data_AF-A0A2E7FNS1-F1
#
_entry.id   AF-A0A2E7FNS1-F1
#
_cell.length_a   1.000
_cell.length_b   1.000
_cell.length_c   1.000
_cell.angle_alpha   90.00
_cell.angle_beta   90.00
_cell.angle_gamma   90.00
#
_symmetry.space_group_name_H-M   'P 1'
#
loop_
_entity.id
_entity.type
_entity.pdbx_description
1 polymer ?
#
loop_
_entity_poly.entity_id
_entity_poly.type
_entity_poly.pdbx_seq_one_letter_code
_entity_poly.pdbx_strand_id
1 'polypeptide(L)'
;MPDSEETQTEIEDATFDFTMGDAPIAISKLENLLESYPESFTAWHALCEIRYSEKQYAEALQAAEKAHALDPDDLFINTSLSRIWLELGSKEKAEHFGAQAKIADWKEQLKNPDQAKTGLDVTG
;
A
#
# COMPACT_ATOMS: atom_id res chain seq x y z
N MET A 1 -0.07 -7.49 -13.51
CA MET A 1 -0.69 -6.79 -14.66
C MET A 1 -1.22 -5.46 -14.13
N PRO A 2 -1.15 -4.35 -14.87
CA PRO A 2 -1.85 -3.15 -14.45
C PRO A 2 -3.36 -3.43 -14.34
N ASP A 3 -4.00 -2.83 -13.35
CA ASP A 3 -5.44 -2.89 -13.13
C ASP A 3 -6.19 -2.40 -14.38
N SER A 4 -7.38 -2.96 -14.64
CA SER A 4 -8.23 -2.49 -15.75
C SER A 4 -8.87 -1.15 -15.39
N GLU A 5 -9.26 -0.37 -16.41
CA GLU A 5 -9.96 0.92 -16.22
C GLU A 5 -11.23 0.78 -15.38
N GLU A 6 -11.90 -0.37 -15.48
CA GLU A 6 -13.07 -0.73 -14.66
C GLU A 6 -12.70 -0.87 -13.18
N THR A 7 -11.66 -1.65 -12.87
CA THR A 7 -11.20 -1.80 -11.48
C THR A 7 -10.65 -0.50 -10.90
N GLN A 8 -9.98 0.32 -11.72
CA GLN A 8 -9.45 1.62 -11.30
C GLN A 8 -10.56 2.59 -10.88
N THR A 9 -11.66 2.63 -11.64
CA THR A 9 -12.81 3.50 -11.34
C THR A 9 -13.46 3.12 -10.00
N GLU A 10 -13.65 1.83 -9.74
CA GLU A 10 -14.22 1.32 -8.49
C GLU A 10 -13.32 1.63 -7.28
N ILE A 11 -12.00 1.52 -7.44
CA ILE A 11 -11.01 1.86 -6.40
C ILE A 11 -11.03 3.36 -6.10
N GLU A 12 -11.11 4.21 -7.13
CA GLU A 12 -11.20 5.65 -6.97
C GLU A 12 -12.48 6.07 -6.26
N ASP A 13 -13.61 5.46 -6.60
CA ASP A 13 -14.90 5.69 -5.94
C ASP A 13 -14.86 5.27 -4.46
N ALA A 14 -14.29 4.11 -4.14
CA ALA A 14 -14.09 3.69 -2.75
C ALA A 14 -13.15 4.63 -1.99
N THR A 15 -12.06 5.09 -2.62
CA THR A 15 -11.11 6.04 -2.01
C THR A 15 -11.78 7.39 -1.77
N PHE A 16 -12.65 7.83 -2.69
CA PHE A 16 -13.44 9.03 -2.52
C PHE A 16 -14.38 8.93 -1.32
N ASP A 17 -15.15 7.86 -1.19
CA ASP A 17 -16.02 7.64 -0.01
C ASP A 17 -15.23 7.69 1.30
N PHE A 18 -14.06 7.06 1.34
CA PHE A 18 -13.19 7.14 2.51
C PHE A 18 -12.79 8.59 2.83
N THR A 19 -12.42 9.38 1.82
CA THR A 19 -12.08 10.81 2.01
C THR A 19 -13.26 11.64 2.50
N MET A 20 -14.49 11.21 2.19
CA MET A 20 -15.74 11.81 2.68
C MET A 20 -16.10 11.38 4.12
N GLY A 21 -15.32 10.47 4.72
CA GLY A 21 -15.53 9.95 6.07
C GLY A 21 -16.33 8.65 6.11
N ASP A 22 -16.69 8.10 4.96
CA ASP A 22 -17.51 6.91 4.83
C ASP A 22 -16.67 5.63 4.73
N ALA A 23 -15.74 5.45 5.68
CA ALA A 23 -14.80 4.32 5.70
C ALA A 23 -15.48 2.93 5.59
N PRO A 24 -16.63 2.65 6.26
CA PRO A 24 -17.30 1.35 6.10
C PRO A 24 -17.79 1.08 4.67
N ILE A 25 -18.22 2.13 3.95
CA ILE A 25 -18.68 2.01 2.56
C ILE A 25 -17.47 1.72 1.66
N ALA A 26 -16.39 2.47 1.82
CA ALA A 26 -15.14 2.28 1.08
C ALA A 26 -14.58 0.85 1.24
N ILE A 27 -14.53 0.35 2.48
CA ILE A 27 -14.08 -1.01 2.78
C ILE A 27 -14.96 -2.04 2.07
N SER A 28 -16.29 -1.89 2.17
CA SER A 28 -17.23 -2.83 1.55
C SER A 28 -17.10 -2.86 0.02
N LYS A 29 -16.91 -1.69 -0.62
CA LYS A 29 -16.68 -1.60 -2.07
C LYS A 29 -15.42 -2.35 -2.48
N LEU A 30 -14.31 -2.12 -1.78
CA LEU A 30 -13.03 -2.78 -2.07
C LEU A 30 -13.11 -4.29 -1.83
N GLU A 31 -13.77 -4.75 -0.76
CA GLU A 31 -13.95 -6.18 -0.50
C GLU A 31 -14.75 -6.86 -1.61
N ASN A 32 -15.86 -6.27 -2.04
CA ASN A 32 -16.66 -6.79 -3.16
C ASN A 32 -15.87 -6.82 -4.47
N LEU A 33 -15.08 -5.78 -4.74
CA LEU A 33 -14.23 -5.71 -5.92
C LEU A 33 -13.22 -6.87 -5.92
N LEU A 34 -12.60 -7.12 -4.77
CA LEU A 34 -11.59 -8.15 -4.58
C LEU A 34 -12.12 -9.58 -4.64
N GLU A 35 -13.44 -9.80 -4.48
CA GLU A 35 -14.07 -11.08 -4.78
C GLU A 35 -13.97 -11.43 -6.26
N SER A 36 -14.08 -10.42 -7.13
CA SER A 36 -14.02 -10.59 -8.60
C SER A 36 -12.60 -10.43 -9.15
N TYR A 37 -11.79 -9.59 -8.50
CA TYR A 37 -10.45 -9.21 -8.95
C TYR A 37 -9.40 -9.44 -7.85
N PRO A 38 -9.18 -10.69 -7.41
CA PRO A 38 -8.27 -10.99 -6.29
C PRO A 38 -6.79 -10.71 -6.60
N GLU A 39 -6.44 -10.49 -7.88
CA GLU A 39 -5.09 -10.15 -8.34
C GLU A 39 -4.88 -8.62 -8.48
N SER A 40 -5.85 -7.80 -8.07
CA SER A 40 -5.72 -6.34 -8.09
C SER A 40 -4.83 -5.85 -6.95
N PHE A 41 -3.59 -5.51 -7.28
CA PHE A 41 -2.65 -4.94 -6.32
C PHE A 41 -3.19 -3.64 -5.73
N THR A 42 -3.69 -2.74 -6.58
CA THR A 42 -4.13 -1.41 -6.15
C THR A 42 -5.33 -1.49 -5.21
N ALA A 43 -6.27 -2.41 -5.45
CA ALA A 43 -7.41 -2.62 -4.53
C ALA A 43 -6.96 -3.15 -3.17
N TRP A 44 -6.05 -4.13 -3.12
CA TRP A 44 -5.49 -4.64 -1.86
C TRP A 44 -4.71 -3.55 -1.10
N HIS A 45 -3.92 -2.75 -1.81
CA HIS A 45 -3.18 -1.64 -1.21
C HIS A 45 -4.11 -0.55 -0.66
N ALA A 46 -5.15 -0.16 -1.41
CA ALA A 46 -6.16 0.79 -0.93
C ALA A 46 -6.89 0.27 0.32
N LEU A 47 -7.29 -1.01 0.32
CA LEU A 47 -7.94 -1.64 1.47
C LEU A 47 -7.02 -1.66 2.70
N CYS A 48 -5.72 -1.93 2.50
CA CYS A 48 -4.70 -1.84 3.53
C CYS A 48 -4.64 -0.44 4.16
N GLU A 49 -4.46 0.61 3.35
CA GLU A 49 -4.31 1.97 3.87
C GLU A 49 -5.56 2.47 4.59
N ILE A 50 -6.75 2.16 4.08
CA ILE A 50 -8.01 2.53 4.73
C ILE A 50 -8.16 1.83 6.07
N ARG A 51 -7.95 0.50 6.11
CA ARG A 51 -8.02 -0.27 7.38
C ARG A 51 -6.95 0.19 8.38
N TYR A 52 -5.76 0.56 7.91
CA TYR A 52 -4.72 1.15 8.76
C TYR A 52 -5.20 2.45 9.38
N SER A 53 -5.79 3.36 8.59
CA SER A 53 -6.32 4.64 9.08
C SER A 53 -7.41 4.44 10.13
N GLU A 54 -8.26 3.44 9.95
CA GLU A 54 -9.29 3.04 10.91
C GLU A 54 -8.74 2.26 12.12
N LYS A 55 -7.42 2.11 12.23
CA LYS A 55 -6.70 1.37 13.29
C LYS A 55 -7.08 -0.11 13.36
N GLN A 56 -7.60 -0.66 12.28
CA GLN A 56 -7.90 -2.07 12.09
C GLN A 56 -6.63 -2.80 11.65
N TYR A 57 -5.61 -2.80 12.51
CA TYR A 57 -4.25 -3.19 12.12
C TYR A 57 -4.12 -4.67 11.74
N ALA A 58 -4.93 -5.55 12.33
CA ALA A 58 -4.89 -6.98 12.02
C ALA A 58 -5.46 -7.26 10.61
N GLU A 59 -6.50 -6.55 10.22
CA GLU A 59 -7.13 -6.65 8.91
C GLU A 59 -6.33 -5.87 7.85
N ALA A 60 -5.75 -4.73 8.23
CA ALA A 60 -4.79 -4.02 7.39
C ALA A 60 -3.60 -4.91 7.05
N LEU A 61 -3.08 -5.68 8.02
CA LEU A 61 -2.02 -6.65 7.78
C LEU A 61 -2.43 -7.70 6.74
N GLN A 62 -3.63 -8.27 6.84
CA GLN A 62 -4.11 -9.27 5.89
C GLN A 62 -4.19 -8.70 4.47
N ALA A 63 -4.73 -7.49 4.30
CA ALA A 63 -4.77 -6.82 3.00
C ALA A 63 -3.34 -6.52 2.49
N ALA A 64 -2.45 -6.08 3.37
CA ALA A 64 -1.08 -5.77 3.02
C ALA A 64 -0.29 -7.00 2.55
N GLU A 65 -0.47 -8.14 3.22
CA GLU A 65 0.13 -9.42 2.85
C GLU A 65 -0.36 -9.91 1.48
N LYS A 66 -1.62 -9.63 1.12
CA LYS A 66 -2.16 -9.93 -0.22
C LYS A 66 -1.51 -9.06 -1.29
N ALA A 67 -1.43 -7.75 -1.08
CA ALA A 67 -0.74 -6.85 -2.02
C ALA A 67 0.75 -7.21 -2.16
N HIS A 68 1.46 -7.47 -1.06
CA HIS A 68 2.87 -7.86 -1.08
C HIS A 68 3.09 -9.21 -1.78
N ALA A 69 2.13 -10.14 -1.74
CA ALA A 69 2.22 -11.38 -2.51
C ALA A 69 2.16 -11.15 -4.03
N LEU A 70 1.50 -10.07 -4.48
CA LEU A 70 1.39 -9.68 -5.88
C LEU A 70 2.61 -8.89 -6.35
N ASP A 71 3.10 -7.97 -5.52
CA ASP A 71 4.35 -7.23 -5.77
C ASP A 71 5.20 -7.11 -4.48
N PRO A 72 6.14 -8.05 -4.25
CA PRO A 72 7.01 -8.03 -3.08
C PRO A 72 8.07 -6.92 -3.09
N ASP A 73 8.38 -6.37 -4.28
CA ASP A 73 9.42 -5.36 -4.47
C ASP A 73 8.82 -3.94 -4.46
N ASP A 74 7.50 -3.78 -4.26
CA ASP A 74 6.85 -2.47 -4.20
C ASP A 74 7.25 -1.68 -2.94
N LEU A 75 7.60 -0.41 -3.14
CA LEU A 75 8.06 0.47 -2.08
C LEU A 75 6.94 0.78 -1.06
N PHE A 76 5.73 1.03 -1.55
CA PHE A 76 4.62 1.48 -0.73
C PHE A 76 4.13 0.37 0.18
N ILE A 77 3.94 -0.84 -0.34
CA ILE A 77 3.45 -1.96 0.45
C ILE A 77 4.44 -2.40 1.53
N ASN A 78 5.74 -2.38 1.24
CA ASN A 78 6.78 -2.64 2.23
C ASN A 78 6.80 -1.57 3.33
N THR A 79 6.50 -0.32 2.98
CA THR A 79 6.35 0.77 3.95
C THR A 79 5.10 0.56 4.82
N SER A 80 3.97 0.17 4.23
CA SER A 80 2.73 -0.12 4.96
C SER A 80 2.88 -1.31 5.91
N LEU A 81 3.48 -2.42 5.46
CA LEU A 81 3.80 -3.57 6.32
C LEU A 81 4.70 -3.17 7.48
N SER A 82 5.72 -2.34 7.24
CA SER A 82 6.59 -1.82 8.30
C SER A 82 5.80 -1.06 9.37
N ARG A 83 4.93 -0.13 8.96
CA ARG A 83 4.06 0.65 9.85
C ARG A 83 3.09 -0.25 10.63
N ILE A 84 2.42 -1.17 9.95
CA ILE A 84 1.47 -2.10 10.57
C ILE A 84 2.16 -2.94 11.65
N TRP A 85 3.35 -3.47 11.39
CA TRP A 85 4.07 -4.28 12.37
C TRP A 85 4.53 -3.48 13.59
N LEU A 86 4.80 -2.17 13.46
CA LEU A 86 5.03 -1.30 14.62
C LEU A 86 3.78 -1.16 15.48
N GLU A 87 2.63 -0.93 14.87
CA GLU A 87 1.34 -0.83 15.58
C GLU A 87 0.96 -2.15 16.27
N LEU A 88 1.32 -3.29 15.67
CA LEU A 88 1.15 -4.63 16.25
C LEU A 88 2.25 -5.02 17.25
N GLY A 89 3.24 -4.16 17.50
CA GLY A 89 4.30 -4.37 18.49
C GLY A 89 5.46 -5.27 18.07
N SER A 90 5.55 -5.67 16.80
CA SER A 90 6.66 -6.48 16.28
C SER A 90 7.71 -5.61 15.60
N LYS A 91 8.63 -5.05 16.39
CA LYS A 91 9.73 -4.21 15.88
C LYS A 91 10.63 -4.96 14.88
N GLU A 92 10.90 -6.24 15.11
CA GLU A 92 11.72 -7.07 14.20
C GLU A 92 11.13 -7.13 12.79
N LYS A 93 9.82 -7.40 12.68
CA LYS A 93 9.14 -7.45 11.38
C LYS A 93 9.04 -6.06 10.76
N ALA A 94 8.81 -5.02 11.56
CA ALA A 94 8.80 -3.66 11.07
C ALA A 94 10.14 -3.25 10.44
N GLU A 95 11.26 -3.59 11.07
CA GLU A 95 12.60 -3.34 10.55
C GLU A 95 12.89 -4.15 9.29
N HIS A 96 12.41 -5.40 9.21
CA HIS A 96 12.51 -6.23 8.02
C HIS A 96 11.87 -5.57 6.79
N PHE A 97 10.57 -5.24 6.87
CA PHE A 97 9.85 -4.61 5.77
C PHE A 97 10.35 -3.19 5.48
N GLY A 98 10.77 -2.45 6.52
CA GLY A 98 11.39 -1.13 6.34
C GLY A 98 12.74 -1.20 5.59
N ALA A 99 13.50 -2.29 5.74
CA ALA A 99 14.70 -2.52 4.96
C ALA A 99 14.37 -2.87 3.50
N GLN A 100 13.32 -3.67 3.26
CA GLN A 100 12.86 -3.99 1.91
C GLN A 100 12.40 -2.73 1.16
N ALA A 101 11.65 -1.85 1.81
CA ALA A 101 11.25 -0.55 1.25
C ALA A 101 12.47 0.27 0.78
N LYS A 102 13.51 0.38 1.61
CA LYS A 102 14.75 1.10 1.24
C LYS A 102 15.47 0.46 0.05
N ILE A 103 15.46 -0.88 -0.03
CA ILE A 103 16.05 -1.60 -1.16
C ILE A 103 15.25 -1.33 -2.44
N ALA A 104 13.92 -1.33 -2.36
CA ALA A 104 13.03 -1.02 -3.49
C ALA A 104 13.27 0.40 -4.03
N ASP A 105 13.28 1.41 -3.16
CA ASP A 105 13.58 2.80 -3.52
C ASP A 105 14.94 2.94 -4.20
N TRP A 106 15.98 2.29 -3.67
CA TRP A 106 17.30 2.31 -4.30
C TRP A 106 17.31 1.65 -5.68
N LYS A 107 16.63 0.51 -5.85
CA LYS A 107 16.49 -0.15 -7.16
C LYS A 107 15.80 0.75 -8.17
N GLU A 108 14.80 1.53 -7.75
CA GLU A 108 14.06 2.46 -8.62
C GLU A 108 14.95 3.63 -9.07
N GLN A 109 15.68 4.24 -8.14
CA GLN A 109 16.62 5.33 -8.44
C GLN A 109 17.72 4.92 -9.43
N LEU A 110 18.20 3.67 -9.35
CA LEU A 110 19.18 3.16 -10.31
C LEU A 110 18.61 2.98 -11.72
N LYS A 111 17.31 2.68 -11.85
CA LYS A 111 16.63 2.60 -13.14
C LYS A 111 16.37 4.00 -13.70
N ASN A 112 16.06 4.96 -12.82
CA ASN A 112 15.68 6.34 -13.18
C ASN A 112 16.62 7.38 -12.52
N PRO A 113 17.90 7.45 -12.91
CA PRO A 113 18.91 8.26 -12.23
C PRO A 113 18.68 9.78 -12.27
N ASP A 114 17.83 10.29 -13.18
CA ASP A 114 17.49 11.70 -13.26
C ASP A 114 16.51 12.17 -12.16
N GLN A 115 15.71 11.26 -11.58
CA GLN A 115 14.81 11.59 -10.45
C GLN A 115 15.49 11.52 -9.08
N ALA A 116 16.62 10.83 -8.97
CA ALA A 116 17.39 10.71 -7.73
C ALA A 116 18.07 12.03 -7.30
N LYS A 117 18.20 13.01 -8.20
CA LYS A 117 18.89 14.29 -7.95
C LYS A 117 18.04 15.36 -7.27
N THR A 118 16.73 15.16 -7.09
CA THR A 118 15.85 16.16 -6.49
C THR A 118 15.66 16.05 -4.97
N GLY A 119 16.27 15.05 -4.32
CA GLY A 119 16.13 14.81 -2.87
C GLY A 119 17.31 15.23 -1.99
N LEU A 120 18.39 15.76 -2.57
CA LEU A 120 19.66 16.01 -1.87
C LEU A 120 20.26 17.40 -2.19
N ASP A 121 19.43 18.43 -2.35
CA ASP A 121 19.89 19.82 -2.46
C ASP A 121 19.06 20.76 -1.55
N VAL A 122 19.17 20.57 -0.23
CA VAL A 122 18.86 21.63 0.75
C VAL A 122 19.88 21.63 1.89
N THR A 123 21.12 21.99 1.60
CA THR A 123 22.02 22.65 2.58
C THR A 123 23.23 23.24 1.84
N GLY A 124 23.05 24.47 1.36
CA GLY A 124 24.13 25.40 1.06
C GLY A 124 24.19 26.46 2.14
#